data_AF-A0A2G5SP48-F1
#
_entry.id   AF-A0A2G5SP48-F1
#
_cell.length_a   1.000
_cell.length_b   1.000
_cell.length_c   1.000
_cell.angle_alpha   90.00
_cell.angle_beta   90.00
_cell.angle_gamma   90.00
#
_symmetry.space_group_name_H-M   'P 1'
#
loop_
_entity.id
_entity.type
_entity.pdbx_description
1 polymer ?
#
loop_
_entity_poly.entity_id
_entity_poly.type
_entity_poly.pdbx_seq_one_letter_code
_entity_poly.pdbx_strand_id
1 'polypeptide(L)'
;MVCYHEPRIHDHELYFQLRNLNLLLLLPIALIGILCNACAMVSLYRPPKITSGVFVYLKALLLLDALMLTTTLAAEFFPQICDQHHAKNHTFYKPCMLERRFLKYTMPRVEITIHTLHVWTIATLSAHRYWKVLLKLL
;
A
#
# COMPACT_ATOMS: atom_id res chain seq x y z
N MET A 1 -32.72 -13.37 5.97
CA MET A 1 -31.32 -13.02 6.26
C MET A 1 -30.84 -12.14 5.11
N VAL A 2 -30.69 -10.84 5.35
CA VAL A 2 -30.43 -9.86 4.29
C VAL A 2 -28.97 -9.99 3.86
N CYS A 3 -28.74 -10.37 2.60
CA CYS A 3 -27.41 -10.33 1.98
C CYS A 3 -26.89 -8.89 2.06
N TYR A 4 -25.64 -8.71 2.48
CA TYR A 4 -24.99 -7.40 2.45
C TYR A 4 -24.67 -7.08 0.99
N HIS A 5 -25.65 -6.48 0.29
CA HIS A 5 -25.40 -5.79 -0.96
C HIS A 5 -24.84 -4.43 -0.61
N GLU A 6 -23.56 -4.23 -0.91
CA GLU A 6 -23.01 -2.88 -1.01
C GLU A 6 -23.81 -2.18 -2.13
N PRO A 7 -24.59 -1.12 -1.82
CA PRO A 7 -25.44 -0.52 -2.83
C PRO A 7 -24.55 0.24 -3.82
N ARG A 8 -24.83 0.05 -5.11
CA ARG A 8 -24.36 0.84 -6.27
C ARG A 8 -23.07 0.38 -6.95
N ILE A 9 -23.07 -0.83 -7.50
CA ILE A 9 -22.61 -0.94 -8.89
C ILE A 9 -23.84 -1.38 -9.66
N HIS A 10 -24.48 -0.43 -10.36
CA HIS A 10 -25.64 -0.75 -11.18
C HIS A 10 -25.27 -1.70 -12.34
N ASP A 11 -23.98 -1.77 -12.68
CA ASP A 11 -23.45 -2.58 -13.76
C ASP A 11 -22.52 -3.69 -13.25
N HIS A 12 -23.07 -4.88 -13.02
CA HIS A 12 -22.29 -6.05 -12.62
C HIS A 12 -21.15 -6.37 -13.59
N GLU A 13 -21.33 -6.11 -14.89
CA GLU A 13 -20.30 -6.32 -15.92
C GLU A 13 -19.08 -5.41 -15.70
N LEU A 14 -19.32 -4.13 -15.40
CA LEU A 14 -18.26 -3.17 -15.10
C LEU A 14 -17.45 -3.60 -13.87
N TYR A 15 -18.12 -4.08 -12.82
CA TYR A 15 -17.43 -4.62 -11.63
C TYR A 15 -16.50 -5.79 -11.97
N PHE A 16 -16.95 -6.74 -12.78
CA PHE A 16 -16.11 -7.88 -13.20
C PHE A 16 -14.93 -7.44 -14.08
N GLN A 17 -15.12 -6.46 -14.96
CA GLN A 17 -14.05 -5.90 -15.79
C GLN A 17 -12.99 -5.18 -14.93
N LEU A 18 -13.40 -4.32 -13.99
CA LEU A 18 -12.48 -3.65 -13.07
C LEU A 18 -11.72 -4.65 -12.20
N ARG A 19 -12.40 -5.68 -11.71
CA ARG A 19 -11.76 -6.75 -10.93
C ARG A 19 -10.66 -7.44 -11.73
N ASN A 20 -10.93 -7.79 -12.98
CA ASN A 20 -9.94 -8.42 -13.85
C ASN A 20 -8.75 -7.48 -14.15
N LEU A 21 -9.00 -6.19 -14.36
CA LEU A 21 -7.94 -5.20 -14.52
C LEU A 21 -7.07 -5.08 -13.26
N ASN A 22 -7.67 -5.02 -12.07
CA ASN A 22 -6.92 -4.98 -10.82
C ASN A 22 -6.07 -6.24 -10.63
N LEU A 23 -6.61 -7.42 -10.92
CA LEU A 23 -5.85 -8.69 -10.86
C LEU A 23 -4.72 -8.77 -11.88
N LEU A 24 -4.95 -8.33 -13.12
CA LEU A 24 -3.97 -8.47 -14.22
C LEU A 24 -2.89 -7.38 -14.20
N LEU A 25 -3.19 -6.20 -13.66
CA LEU A 25 -2.31 -5.04 -13.76
C LEU A 25 -1.82 -4.57 -12.39
N LEU A 26 -2.74 -4.33 -11.44
CA LEU A 26 -2.37 -3.80 -10.13
C LEU A 26 -1.59 -4.82 -9.28
N LEU A 27 -2.02 -6.10 -9.28
CA LEU A 27 -1.34 -7.16 -8.54
C LEU A 27 0.13 -7.35 -8.95
N PRO A 28 0.47 -7.56 -10.25
CA PRO A 28 1.87 -7.76 -10.63
C PRO A 28 2.72 -6.50 -10.38
N ILE A 29 2.18 -5.29 -10.59
CA ILE A 29 2.90 -4.06 -10.30
C ILE A 29 3.23 -3.97 -8.80
N ALA A 30 2.26 -4.26 -7.94
CA ALA A 30 2.48 -4.22 -6.49
C ALA A 30 3.47 -5.29 -6.04
N LEU A 31 3.43 -6.50 -6.59
CA LEU A 31 4.39 -7.56 -6.30
C LEU A 31 5.81 -7.18 -6.74
N ILE A 32 5.97 -6.62 -7.94
CA ILE A 32 7.26 -6.11 -8.42
C ILE A 32 7.75 -4.99 -7.50
N GLY A 33 6.88 -4.06 -7.11
CA GLY A 33 7.21 -2.99 -6.17
C GLY A 33 7.69 -3.52 -4.81
N ILE A 34 7.02 -4.52 -4.25
CA ILE A 34 7.42 -5.16 -2.99
C ILE A 34 8.79 -5.83 -3.14
N LEU A 35 9.03 -6.56 -4.24
CA LEU A 35 10.30 -7.20 -4.52
C LEU A 35 11.44 -6.18 -4.65
N CYS A 36 11.24 -5.12 -5.42
CA CYS A 36 12.22 -4.05 -5.57
C CYS A 36 12.55 -3.38 -4.23
N ASN A 37 11.53 -3.07 -3.42
CA ASN A 37 11.72 -2.49 -2.10
C ASN A 37 12.46 -3.42 -1.14
N ALA A 38 12.11 -4.71 -1.14
CA ALA A 38 12.80 -5.71 -0.33
C ALA A 38 14.28 -5.83 -0.73
N CYS A 39 14.58 -5.90 -2.03
CA CYS A 39 15.94 -5.94 -2.55
C CYS A 39 16.74 -4.68 -2.17
N ALA A 40 16.13 -3.50 -2.28
CA ALA A 40 16.76 -2.24 -1.86
C ALA A 40 17.03 -2.22 -0.34
N MET A 41 16.08 -2.70 0.46
CA MET A 41 16.21 -2.74 1.91
C MET A 41 17.32 -3.70 2.36
N VAL A 42 17.44 -4.88 1.72
CA VAL A 42 18.55 -5.82 1.95
C VAL A 42 19.89 -5.18 1.59
N SER A 43 19.94 -4.46 0.46
CA SER A 43 21.15 -3.75 0.03
C SER A 43 21.57 -2.66 1.03
N LEU A 44 20.61 -2.04 1.72
CA LEU A 44 20.84 -1.01 2.74
C LEU A 44 21.02 -1.56 4.16
N TYR A 45 20.74 -2.85 4.37
CA TYR A 45 20.92 -3.51 5.67
C TYR A 45 22.39 -3.61 6.07
N ARG A 46 23.31 -3.69 5.09
CA ARG A 46 24.76 -3.56 5.29
C ARG A 46 25.22 -2.16 4.86
N PRO A 47 25.05 -1.12 5.70
CA PRO A 47 25.45 0.22 5.32
C PRO A 47 26.97 0.29 5.10
N PRO A 48 27.46 1.13 4.17
CA PRO A 48 28.87 1.50 4.14
C PRO A 48 29.27 2.13 5.49
N LYS A 49 30.55 2.00 5.88
CA LYS A 49 31.11 2.39 7.20
C LYS A 49 30.81 3.82 7.68
N ILE A 50 30.30 4.69 6.81
CA ILE A 50 29.86 6.05 7.14
C ILE A 50 28.35 6.11 6.95
N THR A 51 27.58 5.95 8.03
CA THR A 51 26.11 6.10 8.00
C THR A 51 25.75 7.58 7.84
N SER A 52 25.74 8.05 6.59
CA SER A 52 25.19 9.36 6.23
C SER A 52 23.69 9.39 6.56
N GLY A 53 23.18 10.50 7.12
CA GLY A 53 21.74 10.68 7.38
C GLY A 53 20.84 10.39 6.17
N VAL A 54 21.36 10.51 4.95
CA VAL A 54 20.71 10.10 3.70
C VAL A 54 20.25 8.64 3.72
N PHE A 55 21.05 7.72 4.28
CA PHE A 55 20.69 6.31 4.35
C PHE A 55 19.54 6.04 5.31
N VAL A 56 19.37 6.86 6.36
CA VAL A 56 18.24 6.74 7.29
C VAL A 56 16.94 7.12 6.58
N TYR A 57 16.94 8.26 5.88
CA TYR A 57 15.79 8.67 5.06
C TYR A 57 15.46 7.66 3.95
N LEU A 58 16.48 7.08 3.29
CA LEU A 58 16.25 6.07 2.26
C LEU A 58 15.58 4.81 2.82
N LYS A 59 16.01 4.34 4.00
CA LYS A 59 15.36 3.21 4.69
C LYS A 59 13.92 3.53 5.07
N ALA A 60 13.66 4.75 5.57
CA ALA A 60 12.31 5.20 5.89
C ALA A 60 11.40 5.22 4.65
N LEU A 61 11.90 5.70 3.51
CA LEU A 61 11.16 5.70 2.25
C LEU A 61 10.81 4.27 1.78
N LEU A 62 11.77 3.34 1.84
CA LEU A 62 11.52 1.95 1.46
C LEU A 62 10.50 1.25 2.37
N LEU A 63 10.52 1.56 3.67
CA LEU A 63 9.51 1.06 4.61
C LEU A 63 8.13 1.65 4.30
N LEU A 64 8.06 2.96 4.04
CA LEU A 64 6.81 3.61 3.67
C LEU A 64 6.25 3.09 2.34
N ASP A 65 7.10 2.80 1.36
CA ASP A 65 6.68 2.17 0.10
C ASP A 65 6.15 0.76 0.31
N ALA A 66 6.82 -0.06 1.11
CA ALA A 66 6.32 -1.39 1.45
C ALA A 66 4.97 -1.34 2.19
N LEU A 67 4.82 -0.39 3.12
CA LEU A 67 3.55 -0.16 3.81
C LEU A 67 2.46 0.27 2.83
N MET A 68 2.74 1.22 1.94
CA MET A 68 1.76 1.70 0.94
C MET A 68 1.28 0.56 0.04
N LEU A 69 2.23 -0.21 -0.53
CA LEU A 69 1.91 -1.32 -1.43
C LEU A 69 1.08 -2.39 -0.73
N THR A 70 1.42 -2.73 0.51
CA THR A 70 0.66 -3.73 1.28
C THR A 70 -0.73 -3.23 1.68
N THR A 71 -0.88 -1.95 2.05
CA THR A 71 -2.19 -1.37 2.37
C THR A 71 -3.10 -1.29 1.16
N THR A 72 -2.57 -0.89 -0.01
CA THR A 72 -3.36 -0.82 -1.24
C THR A 72 -3.74 -2.21 -1.73
N LEU A 73 -2.83 -3.19 -1.64
CA LEU A 73 -3.17 -4.59 -1.91
C LEU A 73 -4.28 -5.08 -0.98
N ALA A 74 -4.20 -4.81 0.32
CA ALA A 74 -5.24 -5.19 1.27
C ALA A 74 -6.58 -4.50 0.97
N ALA A 75 -6.57 -3.21 0.61
CA ALA A 75 -7.77 -2.46 0.30
C ALA A 75 -8.50 -2.99 -0.95
N GLU A 76 -7.74 -3.39 -1.98
CA GLU A 76 -8.28 -3.78 -3.28
C GLU A 76 -8.60 -5.29 -3.38
N PHE A 77 -7.74 -6.16 -2.85
CA PHE A 77 -7.89 -7.62 -3.01
C PHE A 77 -8.74 -8.25 -1.93
N PHE A 78 -8.73 -7.72 -0.71
CA PHE A 78 -9.51 -8.30 0.38
C PHE A 78 -11.03 -8.30 0.10
N PRO A 79 -11.64 -7.22 -0.42
CA PRO A 79 -13.03 -7.24 -0.84
C PRO A 79 -13.31 -8.26 -1.95
N GLN A 80 -12.40 -8.40 -2.92
CA GLN A 80 -12.54 -9.34 -4.04
C GLN A 80 -12.54 -10.80 -3.56
N ILE A 81 -11.70 -11.14 -2.59
CA ILE A 81 -11.67 -12.46 -1.96
C ILE A 81 -12.98 -12.72 -1.22
N CYS A 82 -13.45 -11.76 -0.42
CA CYS A 82 -14.75 -11.88 0.26
C CYS A 82 -15.92 -12.03 -0.73
N ASP A 83 -15.86 -11.36 -1.88
CA ASP A 83 -16.88 -11.43 -2.93
C ASP A 83 -16.87 -12.78 -3.69
N GLN A 84 -15.72 -13.45 -3.80
CA GLN A 84 -15.68 -14.82 -4.33
C GLN A 84 -16.34 -15.84 -3.39
N HIS A 85 -16.39 -15.57 -2.09
CA HIS A 85 -17.02 -16.44 -1.09
C HIS A 85 -18.55 -16.29 -1.01
N HIS A 86 -19.20 -15.72 -2.03
CA HIS A 86 -20.65 -15.46 -2.11
C HIS A 86 -21.57 -16.71 -2.01
N ALA A 87 -21.03 -17.92 -1.86
CA ALA A 87 -21.85 -19.10 -1.63
C ALA A 87 -22.42 -19.08 -0.20
N LYS A 88 -23.76 -19.13 -0.10
CA LYS A 88 -24.58 -19.01 1.12
C LYS A 88 -24.24 -19.97 2.28
N ASN A 89 -23.27 -20.88 2.10
CA ASN A 89 -22.91 -21.94 3.04
C ASN A 89 -21.50 -21.84 3.64
N HIS A 90 -20.75 -20.74 3.42
CA HIS A 90 -19.44 -20.60 4.06
C HIS A 90 -19.52 -20.04 5.48
N THR A 91 -18.95 -20.79 6.43
CA THR A 91 -18.78 -20.43 7.85
C THR A 91 -18.08 -19.08 8.06
N PHE A 92 -17.26 -18.64 7.10
CA PHE A 92 -16.46 -17.42 7.16
C PHE A 92 -17.09 -16.18 6.51
N TYR A 93 -18.32 -16.25 5.98
CA TYR A 93 -18.94 -15.10 5.30
C TYR A 93 -19.15 -13.90 6.24
N LYS A 94 -19.65 -14.13 7.46
CA LYS A 94 -19.89 -13.08 8.46
C LYS A 94 -18.60 -12.36 8.89
N PRO A 95 -17.51 -13.06 9.29
CA PRO A 95 -16.26 -12.37 9.62
C PRO A 95 -15.66 -11.63 8.41
N CYS A 96 -15.70 -12.21 7.20
CA CYS A 96 -15.20 -11.54 5.99
C CYS A 96 -15.92 -10.21 5.71
N MET A 97 -17.26 -10.20 5.84
CA MET A 97 -18.05 -8.98 5.63
C MET A 97 -17.83 -7.92 6.73
N LEU A 98 -17.57 -8.35 7.96
CA LEU A 98 -17.22 -7.44 9.06
C LEU A 98 -15.84 -6.80 8.82
N GLU A 99 -14.84 -7.60 8.46
CA GLU A 99 -13.49 -7.14 8.12
C GLU A 99 -13.53 -6.21 6.92
N ARG A 100 -14.26 -6.55 5.85
CA ARG A 100 -14.46 -5.66 4.69
C ARG A 100 -15.02 -4.30 5.09
N ARG A 101 -16.06 -4.27 5.93
CA ARG A 101 -16.65 -3.00 6.39
C ARG A 101 -15.64 -2.19 7.20
N PHE A 102 -14.87 -2.86 8.07
CA PHE A 102 -13.82 -2.21 8.84
C PHE A 102 -12.72 -1.62 7.94
N LEU A 103 -12.23 -2.41 6.98
CA LEU A 103 -11.20 -2.01 6.02
C LEU A 103 -11.66 -0.83 5.17
N LYS A 104 -12.92 -0.82 4.72
CA LYS A 104 -13.49 0.29 3.94
C LYS A 104 -13.34 1.66 4.59
N TYR A 105 -13.45 1.73 5.93
CA TYR A 105 -13.34 3.00 6.65
C TYR A 105 -11.92 3.29 7.14
N THR A 106 -11.11 2.26 7.37
CA THR A 106 -9.76 2.41 7.94
C THR A 106 -8.68 2.56 6.88
N MET A 107 -8.72 1.76 5.80
CA MET A 107 -7.76 1.80 4.70
C MET A 107 -7.54 3.19 4.10
N PRO A 108 -8.57 3.98 3.72
CA PRO A 108 -8.33 5.29 3.13
C PRO A 108 -7.62 6.26 4.09
N ARG A 109 -7.86 6.14 5.40
CA ARG A 109 -7.17 6.95 6.41
C ARG A 109 -5.70 6.55 6.54
N VAL A 110 -5.43 5.25 6.50
CA VAL A 110 -4.07 4.71 6.53
C VAL A 110 -3.30 5.13 5.27
N GLU A 111 -3.90 5.00 4.10
CA GLU A 111 -3.29 5.40 2.82
C GLU A 111 -2.93 6.89 2.78
N ILE A 112 -3.85 7.77 3.20
CA ILE A 112 -3.57 9.22 3.28
C ILE A 112 -2.42 9.50 4.25
N THR A 113 -2.37 8.79 5.39
CA THR A 113 -1.32 8.96 6.38
C THR A 113 0.04 8.53 5.81
N ILE A 114 0.10 7.38 5.16
CA ILE A 114 1.33 6.86 4.54
C ILE A 114 1.79 7.79 3.41
N HIS A 115 0.89 8.25 2.54
CA HIS A 115 1.19 9.23 1.49
C HIS A 115 1.75 10.53 2.06
N THR A 116 1.13 11.05 3.12
CA THR A 116 1.59 12.28 3.78
C THR A 116 3.01 12.08 4.33
N LEU A 117 3.26 10.98 5.03
CA LEU A 117 4.59 10.64 5.53
C LEU A 117 5.61 10.49 4.40
N HIS A 118 5.22 9.90 3.27
CA HIS A 118 6.06 9.77 2.09
C HIS A 118 6.52 11.12 1.56
N VAL A 119 5.58 12.02 1.30
CA VAL A 119 5.87 13.38 0.79
C VAL A 119 6.77 14.14 1.76
N TRP A 120 6.48 14.09 3.06
CA TRP A 120 7.30 14.73 4.08
C TRP A 120 8.70 14.11 4.19
N THR A 121 8.84 12.80 4.02
CA THR A 121 10.15 12.13 4.04
C THR A 121 11.00 12.53 2.84
N ILE A 122 10.39 12.69 1.66
CA ILE A 122 11.08 13.20 0.46
C ILE A 122 11.48 14.66 0.66
N ALA A 123 10.59 15.50 1.18
CA ALA A 123 10.86 16.92 1.44
C ALA A 123 11.97 17.11 2.50
N THR A 124 11.99 16.31 3.56
CA THR A 124 13.05 16.37 4.57
C THR A 124 14.39 15.86 4.02
N LEU A 125 14.39 14.81 3.20
CA LEU A 125 15.60 14.35 2.50
C LEU A 125 16.17 15.42 1.56
N SER A 126 15.32 16.09 0.78
CA SER A 126 15.75 17.16 -0.13
C SER A 126 16.31 18.36 0.65
N ALA A 127 15.65 18.78 1.72
CA ALA A 127 16.12 19.84 2.61
C ALA A 127 17.48 19.49 3.26
N HIS A 128 17.63 18.26 3.77
CA HIS A 128 18.90 17.79 4.35
C HIS A 128 20.03 17.78 3.32
N ARG A 129 19.76 17.40 2.08
CA ARG A 129 20.76 17.46 0.99
C ARG A 129 21.11 18.90 0.62
N TYR A 130 20.11 19.78 0.51
CA TYR A 130 20.31 21.19 0.20
C TYR A 130 21.19 21.87 1.25
N TRP A 131 20.89 21.65 2.54
CA TRP A 131 21.67 22.18 3.66
C TRP A 131 23.14 21.75 3.61
N LYS A 132 23.40 20.47 3.33
CA LYS A 132 24.78 19.96 3.20
C LYS A 132 25.54 20.57 2.01
N VAL A 133 24.86 20.93 0.94
CA VAL A 133 25.49 21.61 -0.21
C VAL A 133 25.79 23.05 0.14
N LEU A 134 24.83 23.75 0.77
CA LEU A 134 25.00 25.14 1.21
C LEU A 134 26.19 25.29 2.16
N LEU A 135 26.30 24.39 3.15
CA LEU A 135 27.39 24.42 4.14
C LEU A 135 28.78 24.07 3.55
N LYS A 136 28.85 23.52 2.33
CA LYS A 136 30.11 23.30 1.61
C LYS A 136 30.54 24.49 0.77
N LEU A 137 29.60 25.38 0.44
CA LEU A 137 29.82 26.58 -0.37
C LEU A 137 30.19 27.81 0.48
N LEU A 138 29.91 27.74 1.78
CA LEU A 138 30.25 28.72 2.82
C LEU A 138 31.57 28.34 3.48
#